data_AF-A0A820U5J9-F1
#
_entry.id   AF-A0A820U5J9-F1
#
_cell.length_a   1.000
_cell.length_b   1.000
_cell.length_c   1.000
_cell.angle_alpha   90.00
_cell.angle_beta   90.00
_cell.angle_gamma   90.00
#
_symmetry.space_group_name_H-M   'P 1'
#
loop_
_entity.id
_entity.type
_entity.pdbx_description
1 polymer ?
#
loop_
_entity_poly.entity_id
_entity_poly.type
_entity_poly.pdbx_seq_one_letter_code
_entity_poly.pdbx_strand_id
1 'polypeptide(L)'
;GDLQQNNSRSKGAKSKTARPSAEPYVPPSRRSQPVTTETLSSTPRSSVIQSKKQDDGAEEKEDEEEEEEEEEAEEEEDWENRNEFDIKWVDETHALIVFPDANTALDALQMVHPLLKICAMSQASSASKKKAKNSLEFLQPYKTRPQTSSLTANRRICAALGLKNPMSNDKTKTERQKIETARKQKIRDKEEQKTVWDGGVLPAPSTT
;
A
#
# COMPACT_ATOMS: atom_id res chain seq x y z
N GLY A 1 39.22 44.60 -55.75
CA GLY A 1 38.12 45.12 -54.94
C GLY A 1 37.30 43.94 -54.52
N ASP A 2 37.19 43.73 -53.21
CA ASP A 2 36.31 42.69 -52.67
C ASP A 2 35.56 43.25 -51.46
N LEU A 3 34.25 43.13 -51.56
CA LEU A 3 33.23 43.62 -50.64
C LEU A 3 33.34 42.93 -49.28
N GLN A 4 33.55 43.70 -48.21
CA GLN A 4 33.15 43.27 -46.88
C GLN A 4 31.62 43.38 -46.78
N GLN A 5 30.96 42.24 -46.58
CA GLN A 5 29.55 42.18 -46.22
C GLN A 5 29.40 42.32 -44.70
N ASN A 6 28.66 43.35 -44.30
CA ASN A 6 28.35 43.69 -42.93
C ASN A 6 27.06 42.95 -42.57
N ASN A 7 27.11 41.97 -41.68
CA ASN A 7 25.90 41.24 -41.25
C ASN A 7 25.49 41.69 -39.84
N SER A 8 24.74 42.79 -39.77
CA SER A 8 24.17 43.35 -38.54
C SER A 8 22.91 42.56 -38.15
N ARG A 9 23.07 41.60 -37.24
CA ARG A 9 21.96 40.80 -36.69
C ARG A 9 21.36 41.51 -35.47
N SER A 10 20.27 42.26 -35.69
CA SER A 10 19.48 42.87 -34.61
C SER A 10 18.88 41.79 -33.70
N LYS A 11 19.26 41.76 -32.42
CA LYS A 11 18.56 40.95 -31.42
C LYS A 11 17.35 41.72 -30.90
N GLY A 12 16.16 41.29 -31.29
CA GLY A 12 14.90 41.80 -30.73
C GLY A 12 14.85 41.58 -29.22
N ALA A 13 14.73 42.66 -28.47
CA ALA A 13 14.48 42.63 -27.04
C ALA A 13 13.04 42.16 -26.80
N LYS A 14 12.87 40.96 -26.23
CA LYS A 14 11.56 40.51 -25.74
C LYS A 14 11.26 41.28 -24.46
N SER A 15 10.25 42.15 -24.51
CA SER A 15 9.70 42.83 -23.33
C SER A 15 9.20 41.79 -22.33
N LYS A 16 9.79 41.78 -21.13
CA LYS A 16 9.32 40.97 -20.01
C LYS A 16 8.05 41.63 -19.47
N THR A 17 6.88 41.07 -19.75
CA THR A 17 5.65 41.45 -19.05
C THR A 17 5.84 41.14 -17.57
N ALA A 18 5.76 42.16 -16.71
CA ALA A 18 5.87 42.01 -15.27
C ALA A 18 4.77 41.09 -14.75
N ARG A 19 5.16 40.14 -13.89
CA ARG A 19 4.22 39.23 -13.21
C ARG A 19 3.35 40.10 -12.27
N PRO A 20 2.02 39.97 -12.26
CA PRO A 20 1.18 40.74 -11.35
C PRO A 20 1.57 40.45 -9.90
N SER A 21 1.56 41.51 -9.07
CA SER A 21 1.82 41.42 -7.64
C SER A 21 0.87 40.42 -7.02
N ALA A 22 1.40 39.41 -6.32
CA ALA A 22 0.58 38.42 -5.65
C ALA A 22 -0.21 39.10 -4.52
N GLU A 23 -1.54 39.13 -4.65
CA GLU A 23 -2.39 39.53 -3.53
C GLU A 23 -2.21 38.51 -2.39
N PRO A 24 -2.13 38.96 -1.13
CA PRO A 24 -2.04 38.07 0.01
C PRO A 24 -3.31 37.22 0.11
N TYR A 25 -3.13 35.90 0.07
CA TYR A 25 -4.23 34.94 0.26
C TYR A 25 -4.90 35.14 1.62
N VAL A 26 -6.20 35.42 1.61
CA VAL A 26 -7.03 35.48 2.83
C VAL A 26 -7.83 34.18 2.91
N PRO A 27 -7.56 33.29 3.88
CA PRO A 27 -8.34 32.07 4.04
C PRO A 27 -9.79 32.39 4.45
N PRO A 28 -10.78 31.61 3.97
CA PRO A 28 -12.16 31.77 4.39
C PRO A 28 -12.31 31.52 5.90
N SER A 29 -13.11 32.37 6.56
CA SER A 29 -13.39 32.27 8.00
C SER A 29 -13.91 30.88 8.36
N ARG A 30 -13.14 30.19 9.20
CA ARG A 30 -13.45 28.85 9.69
C ARG A 30 -14.72 28.93 10.53
N ARG A 31 -15.85 28.50 9.99
CA ARG A 31 -17.10 28.30 10.74
C ARG A 31 -16.77 27.41 11.93
N SER A 32 -16.84 27.96 13.14
CA SER A 32 -16.62 27.24 14.39
C SER A 32 -17.66 26.13 14.50
N GLN A 33 -17.24 24.89 14.35
CA GLN A 33 -18.04 23.73 14.74
C GLN A 33 -17.94 23.62 16.27
N PRO A 34 -19.06 23.43 16.99
CA PRO A 34 -19.02 23.19 18.43
C PRO A 34 -18.30 21.87 18.72
N VAL A 35 -17.36 21.93 19.66
CA VAL A 35 -16.65 20.78 20.21
C VAL A 35 -17.62 20.05 21.14
N THR A 36 -18.07 18.85 20.76
CA THR A 36 -18.76 17.95 21.68
C THR A 36 -17.72 17.22 22.52
N THR A 37 -17.64 17.55 23.80
CA THR A 37 -16.86 16.79 24.79
C THR A 37 -17.71 15.66 25.36
N GLU A 38 -17.53 14.44 24.86
CA GLU A 38 -18.10 13.23 25.45
C GLU A 38 -17.45 12.98 26.82
N THR A 39 -18.24 13.16 27.88
CA THR A 39 -17.83 12.98 29.27
C THR A 39 -18.19 11.56 29.70
N LEU A 40 -17.17 10.76 30.02
CA LEU A 40 -17.34 9.42 30.59
C LEU A 40 -18.00 9.54 31.98
N SER A 41 -19.26 9.10 32.07
CA SER A 41 -20.06 9.10 33.29
C SER A 41 -20.39 7.66 33.68
N SER A 42 -19.54 7.11 34.53
CA SER A 42 -19.73 5.83 35.22
C SER A 42 -20.64 6.03 36.44
N THR A 43 -21.75 5.29 36.52
CA THR A 43 -22.39 5.00 37.81
C THR A 43 -22.97 3.57 37.87
N PRO A 44 -22.91 2.92 39.05
CA PRO A 44 -23.21 1.50 39.21
C PRO A 44 -24.66 1.19 39.64
N ARG A 45 -24.99 -0.10 39.51
CA ARG A 45 -26.20 -0.83 39.92
C ARG A 45 -26.81 -0.44 41.27
N SER A 46 -28.15 -0.47 41.33
CA SER A 46 -28.92 -0.82 42.54
C SER A 46 -30.38 -1.26 42.23
N SER A 47 -30.61 -2.57 42.37
CA SER A 47 -31.74 -3.33 42.96
C SER A 47 -33.24 -2.93 42.90
N VAL A 48 -34.08 -3.90 42.44
CA VAL A 48 -35.25 -4.58 43.13
C VAL A 48 -36.54 -3.71 43.28
N ILE A 49 -37.78 -4.06 42.85
CA ILE A 49 -38.69 -5.21 43.11
C ILE A 49 -39.80 -5.35 42.01
N GLN A 50 -40.12 -6.64 41.74
CA GLN A 50 -41.28 -7.35 41.15
C GLN A 50 -42.63 -6.67 40.88
N SER A 51 -43.32 -7.11 39.81
CA SER A 51 -44.69 -7.67 39.86
C SER A 51 -45.05 -8.49 38.62
N LYS A 52 -45.90 -9.48 38.85
CA LYS A 52 -46.26 -10.63 38.01
C LYS A 52 -47.51 -10.32 37.17
N LYS A 53 -47.52 -10.70 35.89
CA LYS A 53 -48.77 -10.92 35.15
C LYS A 53 -48.60 -12.09 34.20
N GLN A 54 -49.45 -13.10 34.38
CA GLN A 54 -49.67 -14.19 33.44
C GLN A 54 -50.56 -13.63 32.33
N ASP A 55 -50.21 -13.91 31.09
CA ASP A 55 -51.15 -14.02 29.99
C ASP A 55 -50.66 -15.19 29.11
N ASP A 56 -51.59 -16.09 28.82
CA ASP A 56 -51.40 -17.35 28.12
C ASP A 56 -51.27 -17.15 26.61
N GLY A 57 -50.43 -17.98 25.98
CA GLY A 57 -50.78 -18.62 24.72
C GLY A 57 -50.27 -17.98 23.42
N ALA A 58 -49.58 -18.83 22.65
CA ALA A 58 -49.38 -18.83 21.20
C ALA A 58 -48.30 -17.90 20.65
N GLU A 59 -47.15 -18.48 20.33
CA GLU A 59 -46.56 -18.52 18.96
C GLU A 59 -45.24 -19.31 19.03
N GLU A 60 -45.33 -20.63 19.17
CA GLU A 60 -44.22 -21.56 18.85
C GLU A 60 -44.42 -22.00 17.39
N LYS A 61 -44.26 -21.05 16.47
CA LYS A 61 -44.36 -21.27 15.01
C LYS A 61 -43.52 -20.30 14.18
N GLU A 62 -42.59 -19.60 14.82
CA GLU A 62 -41.60 -18.77 14.13
C GLU A 62 -40.19 -19.38 14.26
N ASP A 63 -39.97 -20.30 15.21
CA ASP A 63 -38.66 -20.91 15.47
C ASP A 63 -38.20 -21.95 14.42
N GLU A 64 -39.12 -22.56 13.65
CA GLU A 64 -38.75 -23.55 12.61
C GLU A 64 -38.43 -22.88 11.25
N GLU A 65 -38.93 -21.67 10.97
CA GLU A 65 -38.59 -20.92 9.75
C GLU A 65 -37.27 -20.14 9.92
N GLU A 66 -36.90 -19.75 11.15
CA GLU A 66 -35.60 -19.12 11.45
C GLU A 66 -34.43 -20.12 11.44
N GLU A 67 -34.65 -21.41 11.76
CA GLU A 67 -33.61 -22.45 11.66
C GLU A 67 -33.25 -22.82 10.20
N GLU A 68 -34.21 -22.75 9.27
CA GLU A 68 -33.93 -22.98 7.84
C GLU A 68 -33.20 -21.79 7.18
N GLU A 69 -33.40 -20.55 7.66
CA GLU A 69 -32.64 -19.37 7.20
C GLU A 69 -31.21 -19.30 7.75
N GLU A 70 -30.95 -19.86 8.95
CA GLU A 70 -29.58 -19.97 9.50
C GLU A 70 -28.75 -21.06 8.81
N GLU A 71 -29.34 -22.17 8.34
CA GLU A 71 -28.63 -23.18 7.55
C GLU A 71 -28.28 -22.70 6.13
N GLU A 72 -29.12 -21.87 5.49
CA GLU A 72 -28.78 -21.24 4.19
C GLU A 72 -27.64 -20.21 4.32
N ALA A 73 -27.52 -19.53 5.45
CA ALA A 73 -26.46 -18.55 5.69
C ALA A 73 -25.08 -19.20 5.91
N GLU A 74 -25.01 -20.41 6.47
CA GLU A 74 -23.74 -21.14 6.63
C GLU A 74 -23.23 -21.73 5.30
N GLU A 75 -24.12 -22.11 4.37
CA GLU A 75 -23.73 -22.63 3.05
C GLU A 75 -23.26 -21.50 2.10
N GLU A 76 -23.68 -20.25 2.34
CA GLU A 76 -23.29 -19.08 1.56
C GLU A 76 -21.91 -18.49 1.96
N GLU A 77 -21.33 -18.88 3.10
CA GLU A 77 -19.94 -18.49 3.46
C GLU A 77 -18.87 -19.37 2.77
N ASP A 78 -19.26 -20.45 2.09
CA ASP A 78 -18.35 -21.43 1.51
C ASP A 78 -17.92 -21.14 0.05
N TRP A 79 -18.57 -20.21 -0.64
CA TRP A 79 -18.20 -19.88 -2.03
C TRP A 79 -17.04 -18.87 -2.13
N GLU A 80 -16.81 -18.05 -1.08
CA GLU A 80 -15.68 -17.10 -1.04
C GLU A 80 -14.33 -17.78 -0.75
N ASN A 81 -14.34 -18.95 -0.10
CA ASN A 81 -13.14 -19.76 0.18
C ASN A 81 -12.74 -20.71 -0.97
N ARG A 82 -13.58 -20.86 -2.00
CA ARG A 82 -13.39 -21.94 -2.99
C ARG A 82 -12.29 -21.67 -4.02
N ASN A 83 -11.85 -20.42 -4.17
CA ASN A 83 -10.76 -20.05 -5.09
C ASN A 83 -9.62 -19.37 -4.34
N GLU A 84 -8.79 -20.19 -3.69
CA GLU A 84 -7.60 -19.76 -2.96
C GLU A 84 -6.53 -19.05 -3.83
N PHE A 85 -6.68 -18.96 -5.15
CA PHE A 85 -5.66 -18.41 -6.05
C PHE A 85 -6.21 -17.48 -7.16
N ASP A 86 -5.45 -16.45 -7.52
CA ASP A 86 -5.78 -15.45 -8.55
C ASP A 86 -5.07 -15.77 -9.88
N ILE A 87 -5.83 -15.81 -10.99
CA ILE A 87 -5.29 -16.10 -12.32
C ILE A 87 -5.22 -14.81 -13.15
N LYS A 88 -4.00 -14.46 -13.62
CA LYS A 88 -3.77 -13.33 -14.53
C LYS A 88 -3.36 -13.81 -15.91
N TRP A 89 -4.19 -13.55 -16.92
CA TRP A 89 -3.82 -13.81 -18.31
C TRP A 89 -2.67 -12.89 -18.78
N VAL A 90 -1.71 -13.50 -19.49
CA VAL A 90 -0.57 -12.81 -20.11
C VAL A 90 -0.81 -12.67 -21.61
N ASP A 91 -1.18 -13.78 -22.26
CA ASP A 91 -1.54 -13.89 -23.68
C ASP A 91 -2.59 -15.00 -23.85
N GLU A 92 -2.95 -15.37 -25.08
CA GLU A 92 -3.96 -16.40 -25.37
C GLU A 92 -3.57 -17.81 -24.89
N THR A 93 -2.30 -18.04 -24.55
CA THR A 93 -1.73 -19.36 -24.23
C THR A 93 -1.04 -19.44 -22.87
N HIS A 94 -0.81 -18.30 -22.21
CA HIS A 94 -0.10 -18.19 -20.94
C HIS A 94 -0.92 -17.39 -19.94
N ALA A 95 -1.00 -17.94 -18.72
CA ALA A 95 -1.52 -17.26 -17.56
C ALA A 95 -0.52 -17.38 -16.40
N LEU A 96 -0.58 -16.42 -15.48
CA LEU A 96 0.10 -16.45 -14.19
C LEU A 96 -0.92 -16.86 -13.14
N ILE A 97 -0.51 -17.70 -12.19
CA ILE A 97 -1.32 -18.08 -11.05
C ILE A 97 -0.63 -17.52 -9.80
N VAL A 98 -1.37 -16.77 -8.99
CA VAL A 98 -0.92 -16.18 -7.73
C VAL A 98 -1.52 -17.01 -6.60
N PHE A 99 -0.67 -17.74 -5.91
CA PHE A 99 -1.04 -18.55 -4.76
C PHE A 99 -0.92 -17.73 -3.46
N PRO A 100 -1.71 -18.07 -2.43
CA PRO A 100 -1.63 -17.42 -1.13
C PRO A 100 -0.39 -17.89 -0.37
N ASP A 101 -0.06 -19.18 -0.50
CA ASP A 101 1.06 -19.84 0.17
C ASP A 101 2.04 -20.50 -0.80
N ALA A 102 3.29 -20.61 -0.37
CA ALA A 102 4.36 -21.24 -1.15
C ALA A 102 4.17 -22.76 -1.29
N ASN A 103 3.58 -23.43 -0.28
CA ASN A 103 3.35 -24.87 -0.31
C ASN A 103 2.29 -25.24 -1.37
N THR A 104 1.17 -24.50 -1.40
CA THR A 104 0.12 -24.66 -2.43
C THR A 104 0.67 -24.45 -3.84
N ALA A 105 1.60 -23.50 -4.02
CA ALA A 105 2.27 -23.29 -5.30
C ALA A 105 3.16 -24.48 -5.72
N LEU A 106 3.85 -25.11 -4.75
CA LEU A 106 4.68 -26.30 -5.01
C LEU A 106 3.83 -27.51 -5.37
N ASP A 107 2.71 -27.72 -4.68
CA ASP A 107 1.79 -28.81 -4.98
C ASP A 107 1.19 -28.64 -6.38
N ALA A 108 0.78 -27.43 -6.75
CA ALA A 108 0.32 -27.12 -8.11
C ALA A 108 1.40 -27.36 -9.17
N LEU A 109 2.69 -27.12 -8.88
CA LEU A 109 3.78 -27.44 -9.80
C LEU A 109 3.98 -28.94 -10.01
N GLN A 110 3.59 -29.77 -9.04
CA GLN A 110 3.64 -31.23 -9.14
C GLN A 110 2.42 -31.80 -9.88
N MET A 111 1.33 -31.06 -9.98
CA MET A 111 0.14 -31.47 -10.72
C MET A 111 0.44 -31.57 -12.21
N VAL A 112 0.13 -32.74 -12.79
CA VAL A 112 0.27 -32.99 -14.22
C VAL A 112 -1.11 -32.92 -14.87
N HIS A 113 -1.34 -31.91 -15.70
CA HIS A 113 -2.56 -31.79 -16.51
C HIS A 113 -2.28 -32.13 -17.98
N PRO A 114 -3.18 -32.87 -18.66
CA PRO A 114 -2.96 -33.30 -20.03
C PRO A 114 -2.96 -32.16 -21.06
N LEU A 115 -3.57 -31.02 -20.73
CA LEU A 115 -3.75 -29.88 -21.63
C LEU A 115 -2.96 -28.63 -21.22
N LEU A 116 -2.40 -28.62 -20.02
CA LEU A 116 -1.80 -27.42 -19.42
C LEU A 116 -0.45 -27.78 -18.81
N LYS A 117 0.56 -26.98 -19.11
CA LYS A 117 1.88 -27.09 -18.49
C LYS A 117 2.02 -26.04 -17.40
N ILE A 118 2.09 -26.49 -16.16
CA ILE A 118 2.42 -25.63 -15.02
C ILE A 118 3.96 -25.56 -14.93
N CYS A 119 4.50 -24.35 -14.73
CA CYS A 119 5.94 -24.15 -14.62
C CYS A 119 6.28 -23.04 -13.63
N ALA A 120 7.44 -23.16 -12.99
CA ALA A 120 7.92 -22.15 -12.07
C ALA A 120 8.25 -20.85 -12.81
N MET A 121 8.19 -19.72 -12.10
CA MET A 121 8.43 -18.38 -12.66
C MET A 121 9.82 -18.26 -13.33
N SER A 122 10.81 -19.02 -12.88
CA SER A 122 12.15 -19.10 -13.47
C SER A 122 12.12 -19.65 -14.91
N GLN A 123 11.22 -20.59 -15.20
CA GLN A 123 11.04 -21.22 -16.51
C GLN A 123 10.04 -20.50 -17.41
N ALA A 124 9.28 -19.54 -16.87
CA ALA A 124 8.27 -18.81 -17.61
C ALA A 124 8.85 -17.95 -18.76
N SER A 125 7.99 -17.63 -19.74
CA SER A 125 8.32 -16.77 -20.88
C SER A 125 8.72 -15.35 -20.44
N SER A 126 9.45 -14.63 -21.30
CA SER A 126 9.84 -13.24 -21.02
C SER A 126 8.64 -12.31 -20.85
N ALA A 127 7.55 -12.56 -21.60
CA ALA A 127 6.29 -11.85 -21.50
C ALA A 127 5.63 -12.08 -20.13
N SER A 128 5.54 -13.34 -19.68
CA SER A 128 5.01 -13.70 -18.36
C SER A 128 5.82 -13.09 -17.23
N LYS A 129 7.16 -13.16 -17.31
CA LYS A 129 8.07 -12.52 -16.33
C LYS A 129 7.88 -11.01 -16.26
N LYS A 130 7.67 -10.34 -17.41
CA LYS A 130 7.42 -8.89 -17.46
C LYS A 130 6.06 -8.54 -16.87
N LYS A 131 5.01 -9.31 -17.20
CA LYS A 131 3.66 -9.13 -16.65
C LYS A 131 3.66 -9.30 -15.13
N ALA A 132 4.33 -10.34 -14.61
CA ALA A 132 4.44 -10.62 -13.17
C ALA A 132 5.12 -9.47 -12.40
N LYS A 133 6.19 -8.90 -12.96
CA LYS A 133 6.87 -7.73 -12.37
C LYS A 133 5.96 -6.49 -12.32
N ASN A 134 5.17 -6.28 -13.36
CA ASN A 134 4.26 -5.13 -13.44
C ASN A 134 3.04 -5.33 -12.53
N SER A 135 2.48 -6.55 -12.45
CA SER A 135 1.35 -6.85 -11.56
C SER A 135 1.72 -6.69 -10.10
N LEU A 136 2.98 -6.93 -9.71
CA LEU A 136 3.46 -6.67 -8.35
C LEU A 136 3.32 -5.19 -7.95
N GLU A 137 3.38 -4.25 -8.90
CA GLU A 137 3.19 -2.83 -8.61
C GLU A 137 1.73 -2.47 -8.36
N PHE A 138 0.79 -3.20 -8.99
CA PHE A 138 -0.65 -3.01 -8.82
C PHE A 138 -1.26 -3.81 -7.66
N LEU A 139 -0.62 -4.92 -7.28
CA LEU A 139 -1.03 -5.77 -6.15
C LEU A 139 -0.43 -5.30 -4.82
N GLN A 140 0.54 -4.38 -4.82
CA GLN A 140 1.07 -3.84 -3.58
C GLN A 140 0.12 -2.80 -2.99
N PRO A 141 -0.18 -2.89 -1.68
CA PRO A 141 -0.91 -1.84 -0.97
C PRO A 141 -0.28 -0.48 -1.27
N TYR A 142 -1.13 0.54 -1.43
CA TYR A 142 -0.70 1.91 -1.74
C TYR A 142 0.52 2.30 -0.89
N LYS A 143 1.67 2.49 -1.55
CA LYS A 143 2.90 2.84 -0.85
C LYS A 143 2.71 4.22 -0.25
N THR A 144 2.80 4.29 1.08
CA THR A 144 2.80 5.59 1.76
C THR A 144 3.90 6.47 1.17
N ARG A 145 3.58 7.76 0.97
CA ARG A 145 4.56 8.74 0.52
C ARG A 145 5.79 8.63 1.43
N PRO A 146 7.01 8.55 0.87
CA PRO A 146 8.21 8.36 1.67
C PRO A 146 8.24 9.40 2.80
N GLN A 147 8.34 8.91 4.04
CA GLN A 147 8.43 9.77 5.22
C GLN A 147 9.71 10.60 5.11
N THR A 148 9.56 11.90 4.88
CA THR A 148 10.68 12.84 4.79
C THR A 148 11.07 13.28 6.20
N SER A 149 12.34 13.09 6.58
CA SER A 149 12.80 13.56 7.88
C SER A 149 12.96 15.10 7.89
N SER A 150 12.50 15.74 8.96
CA SER A 150 12.64 17.19 9.18
C SER A 150 14.12 17.63 9.14
N LEU A 151 15.03 16.81 9.68
CA LEU A 151 16.47 17.11 9.67
C LEU A 151 17.05 17.14 8.24
N THR A 152 16.68 16.18 7.40
CA THR A 152 17.11 16.18 5.99
C THR A 152 16.46 17.34 5.23
N ALA A 153 15.19 17.65 5.47
CA ALA A 153 14.54 18.82 4.88
C ALA A 153 15.25 20.12 5.26
N ASN A 154 15.54 20.33 6.54
CA ASN A 154 16.27 21.50 7.04
C ASN A 154 17.67 21.61 6.42
N ARG A 155 18.39 20.49 6.29
CA ARG A 155 19.69 20.47 5.60
C ARG A 155 19.55 20.93 4.15
N ARG A 156 18.50 20.51 3.44
CA ARG A 156 18.25 20.90 2.05
C ARG A 156 17.90 22.38 1.94
N ILE A 157 17.03 22.88 2.80
CA ILE A 157 16.63 24.29 2.84
C ILE A 157 17.83 25.17 3.17
N CYS A 158 18.59 24.84 4.22
CA CYS A 158 19.78 25.58 4.62
C CYS A 158 20.84 25.56 3.52
N ALA A 159 21.08 24.42 2.85
CA ALA A 159 22.03 24.34 1.74
C ALA A 159 21.61 25.22 0.55
N ALA A 160 20.31 25.29 0.23
CA ALA A 160 19.79 26.13 -0.85
C ALA A 160 19.87 27.63 -0.51
N LEU A 161 19.71 27.98 0.78
CA LEU A 161 19.78 29.36 1.28
C LEU A 161 21.19 29.79 1.73
N GLY A 162 22.18 28.89 1.67
CA GLY A 162 23.54 29.14 2.17
C GLY A 162 23.63 29.32 3.69
N LEU A 163 22.62 28.89 4.44
CA LEU A 163 22.54 29.00 5.89
C LEU A 163 23.22 27.81 6.58
N LYS A 164 23.73 28.02 7.79
CA LYS A 164 24.27 26.94 8.62
C LYS A 164 23.11 26.18 9.26
N ASN A 165 23.17 24.84 9.21
CA ASN A 165 22.17 23.99 9.86
C ASN A 165 22.32 24.10 11.39
N PRO A 166 21.30 24.52 12.15
CA PRO A 166 21.39 24.70 13.61
C PRO A 166 21.36 23.38 14.41
N MET A 167 21.28 22.23 13.74
CA MET A 167 21.08 20.94 14.40
C MET A 167 22.39 20.36 14.97
N SER A 168 22.32 19.84 16.20
CA SER A 168 23.45 19.17 16.86
C SER A 168 23.98 17.97 16.07
N ASN A 169 25.29 17.78 16.10
CA ASN A 169 25.99 16.68 15.44
C ASN A 169 25.47 15.30 15.86
N ASP A 170 25.05 15.13 17.12
CA ASP A 170 24.57 13.83 17.61
C ASP A 170 23.19 13.45 17.05
N LYS A 171 22.31 14.43 16.84
CA LYS A 171 21.04 14.23 16.12
C LYS A 171 21.29 13.81 14.66
N THR A 172 22.37 14.32 14.06
CA THR A 172 22.79 13.94 12.70
C THR A 172 23.35 12.52 12.63
N LYS A 173 24.17 12.11 13.61
CA LYS A 173 24.72 10.74 13.67
C LYS A 173 23.62 9.69 13.83
N THR A 174 22.69 9.92 14.76
CA THR A 174 21.58 9.00 15.02
C THR A 174 20.64 8.90 13.80
N GLU A 175 20.34 10.00 13.12
CA GLU A 175 19.60 9.96 11.85
C GLU A 175 20.35 9.16 10.78
N ARG A 176 21.65 9.37 10.61
CA ARG A 176 22.48 8.63 9.65
C ARG A 176 22.46 7.13 9.93
N GLN A 177 22.62 6.73 11.19
CA GLN A 177 22.53 5.34 11.60
C GLN A 177 21.16 4.73 11.27
N LYS A 178 20.05 5.45 11.56
CA LYS A 178 18.69 5.01 11.21
C LYS A 178 18.50 4.84 9.70
N ILE A 179 19.05 5.75 8.90
CA ILE A 179 18.99 5.65 7.43
C ILE A 179 19.84 4.47 6.94
N GLU A 180 21.00 4.24 7.54
CA GLU A 180 21.89 3.15 7.16
C GLU A 180 21.29 1.78 7.48
N THR A 181 20.72 1.61 8.67
CA THR A 181 20.03 0.36 9.06
C THR A 181 18.83 0.09 8.15
N ALA A 182 18.00 1.11 7.87
CA ALA A 182 16.87 1.00 6.94
C ALA A 182 17.32 0.65 5.51
N ARG A 183 18.45 1.21 5.04
CA ARG A 183 19.02 0.86 3.73
C ARG A 183 19.51 -0.58 3.69
N LYS A 184 20.21 -1.03 4.73
CA LYS A 184 20.68 -2.42 4.85
C LYS A 184 19.50 -3.39 4.86
N GLN A 185 18.44 -3.08 5.61
CA GLN A 185 17.22 -3.87 5.59
C GLN A 185 16.62 -3.93 4.18
N LYS A 186 16.42 -2.78 3.52
CA LYS A 186 15.90 -2.75 2.15
C LYS A 186 16.76 -3.50 1.13
N ILE A 187 18.08 -3.55 1.33
CA ILE A 187 18.98 -4.34 0.50
C ILE A 187 18.74 -5.83 0.75
N ARG A 188 18.69 -6.25 2.02
CA ARG A 188 18.37 -7.62 2.42
C ARG A 188 17.01 -8.06 1.87
N ASP A 189 15.97 -7.26 2.06
CA ASP A 189 14.63 -7.59 1.57
C ASP A 189 14.63 -7.75 0.04
N LYS A 190 15.42 -6.94 -0.69
CA LYS A 190 15.56 -7.09 -2.15
C LYS A 190 16.33 -8.34 -2.54
N GLU A 191 17.34 -8.73 -1.76
CA GLU A 191 18.10 -9.97 -1.98
C GLU A 191 17.18 -11.17 -1.77
N GLU A 192 16.41 -11.20 -0.68
CA GLU A 192 15.41 -12.23 -0.39
C GLU A 192 14.37 -12.33 -1.51
N GLN A 193 13.82 -11.20 -1.95
CA GLN A 193 12.90 -11.18 -3.07
C GLN A 193 13.55 -11.75 -4.33
N LYS A 194 14.77 -11.32 -4.67
CA LYS A 194 15.47 -11.83 -5.85
C LYS A 194 15.65 -13.34 -5.79
N THR A 195 15.97 -13.91 -4.63
CA THR A 195 16.10 -15.37 -4.46
C THR A 195 14.79 -16.11 -4.71
N VAL A 196 13.66 -15.56 -4.24
CA VAL A 196 12.32 -16.12 -4.50
C VAL A 196 12.01 -16.14 -6.00
N TRP A 197 12.35 -15.08 -6.73
CA TRP A 197 12.09 -15.00 -8.18
C TRP A 197 13.01 -15.89 -9.03
N ASP A 198 14.23 -16.17 -8.58
CA ASP A 198 15.18 -17.06 -9.27
C ASP A 198 14.99 -18.55 -8.90
N GLY A 199 13.98 -18.89 -8.09
CA GLY A 199 13.68 -20.27 -7.69
C GLY A 199 14.67 -20.84 -6.67
N GLY A 200 15.44 -19.98 -5.99
CA GLY A 200 16.31 -20.38 -4.91
C GLY A 200 15.49 -20.59 -3.63
N VAL A 201 15.54 -21.80 -3.07
CA VAL A 201 15.11 -22.05 -1.69
C VAL A 201 15.86 -21.08 -0.79
N LEU A 202 15.13 -20.28 -0.01
CA LEU A 202 15.73 -19.34 0.94
C LEU A 202 16.69 -20.12 1.86
N PRO A 203 17.93 -19.66 2.09
CA PRO A 203 18.71 -20.19 3.19
C PRO A 203 17.91 -19.92 4.47
N ALA A 204 17.65 -20.98 5.25
CA ALA A 204 16.94 -20.89 6.51
C ALA A 204 17.52 -19.72 7.34
N PRO A 205 16.67 -18.93 8.03
CA PRO A 205 17.16 -17.83 8.83
C PRO A 205 18.21 -18.38 9.79
N SER A 206 19.41 -17.80 9.77
CA SER A 206 20.48 -18.18 10.68
C SER A 206 20.00 -17.88 12.10
N THR A 207 19.49 -18.90 12.79
CA THR A 207 19.23 -18.85 14.22
C THR A 207 20.55 -18.51 14.91
N THR A 208 20.62 -17.35 15.54
CA THR A 208 21.71 -16.91 16.42
C THR A 208 21.08 -16.36 17.69
#